data_AF-A0A2V6YF97-F1
#
_entry.id   AF-A0A2V6YF97-F1
#
_cell.length_a   1.000
_cell.length_b   1.000
_cell.length_c   1.000
_cell.angle_alpha   90.00
_cell.angle_beta   90.00
_cell.angle_gamma   90.00
#
_symmetry.space_group_name_H-M   'P 1'
#
loop_
_entity.id
_entity.type
_entity.pdbx_description
1 polymer ?
#
loop_
_entity_poly.entity_id
_entity_poly.type
_entity_poly.pdbx_seq_one_letter_code
_entity_poly.pdbx_strand_id
1 'polypeptide(L)' 'MPNEFSRREALPWEAAFLAGKCFVRCRQAGGGRLALLPDFYIGAYAAVQGIPLLTRDAGRYRTYFPKLELVAP' A
#
# COMPACT_ATOMS: atom_id res chain seq x y z
N MET A 1 15.57 -23.61 0.17
CA MET A 1 14.32 -22.86 0.43
C MET A 1 14.47 -22.12 1.75
N PRO A 2 14.74 -20.79 1.76
CA PRO A 2 13.66 -19.79 1.75
C PRO A 2 13.92 -18.47 0.96
N ASN A 3 15.08 -18.31 0.30
CA ASN A 3 15.44 -17.05 -0.41
C ASN A 3 14.95 -16.97 -1.87
N GLU A 4 14.41 -18.05 -2.44
CA GLU A 4 13.95 -18.04 -3.85
C GLU A 4 12.60 -17.33 -4.02
N PHE A 5 11.77 -17.30 -2.96
CA PHE A 5 10.42 -16.72 -3.00
C PHE A 5 10.32 -15.36 -2.29
N SER A 6 11.36 -14.94 -1.57
CA SER A 6 11.32 -13.71 -0.80
C SER A 6 12.61 -12.91 -0.97
N ARG A 7 12.46 -11.65 -1.37
CA ARG A 7 13.53 -10.68 -1.51
C ARG A 7 13.29 -9.56 -0.50
N ARG A 8 14.32 -9.21 0.25
CA ARG A 8 14.27 -7.98 1.05
C ARG A 8 14.50 -6.78 0.14
N GLU A 9 13.56 -5.87 0.18
CA GLU A 9 13.60 -4.61 -0.55
C GLU A 9 13.91 -3.45 0.40
N ALA A 10 14.46 -2.36 -0.15
CA ALA A 10 14.65 -1.13 0.61
C ALA A 10 13.30 -0.47 0.95
N LEU A 11 13.29 0.40 1.96
CA LEU A 11 12.12 1.20 2.34
C LEU A 11 12.31 2.65 1.85
N PRO A 12 11.97 2.95 0.57
CA PRO A 12 12.16 4.27 -0.02
C PRO A 12 11.35 5.34 0.70
N TRP A 13 11.89 6.56 0.75
CA TRP A 13 11.25 7.70 1.39
C TRP A 13 10.02 8.17 0.63
N GLU A 14 10.01 8.01 -0.68
CA GLU A 14 8.90 8.33 -1.58
C GLU A 14 7.65 7.53 -1.22
N ALA A 15 7.82 6.26 -0.87
CA ALA A 15 6.73 5.41 -0.38
C ALA A 15 6.24 5.89 0.99
N ALA A 16 7.14 6.27 1.90
CA ALA A 16 6.77 6.82 3.21
C ALA A 16 5.94 8.10 3.08
N PHE A 17 6.37 9.00 2.21
CA PHE A 17 5.69 10.27 1.95
C PHE A 17 4.31 10.05 1.34
N LEU A 18 4.20 9.18 0.34
CA LEU A 18 2.92 8.82 -0.26
C LEU A 18 1.98 8.16 0.76
N ALA A 19 2.49 7.23 1.57
CA ALA A 19 1.73 6.59 2.64
C ALA A 19 1.18 7.59 3.65
N GLY A 20 2.00 8.55 4.07
CA GLY A 20 1.58 9.64 4.97
C GLY A 20 0.43 10.47 4.39
N LYS A 21 0.50 10.83 3.10
CA LYS A 21 -0.60 11.55 2.42
C LYS A 21 -1.89 10.74 2.42
N CYS A 22 -1.82 9.44 2.10
CA CYS A 22 -2.99 8.56 2.10
C CYS A 22 -3.57 8.38 3.50
N PHE A 23 -2.71 8.24 4.52
CA PHE A 23 -3.11 8.14 5.92
C PHE A 23 -3.85 9.40 6.41
N VAL A 24 -3.33 10.59 6.10
CA VAL A 24 -4.00 11.86 6.44
C VAL A 24 -5.38 11.94 5.78
N ARG A 25 -5.47 11.63 4.48
CA ARG A 25 -6.75 11.60 3.75
C ARG A 25 -7.73 10.60 4.37
N CYS A 26 -7.26 9.43 4.77
CA CYS A 26 -8.07 8.42 5.44
C CYS A 26 -8.65 8.93 6.76
N ARG A 27 -7.82 9.55 7.62
CA ARG A 27 -8.27 10.13 8.89
C ARG A 27 -9.28 11.26 8.69
N GLN A 28 -9.08 12.10 7.69
CA GLN A 28 -10.01 13.19 7.35
C GLN A 28 -11.36 12.67 6.85
N ALA A 29 -11.37 11.55 6.12
CA ALA A 29 -12.59 10.92 5.62
C ALA A 29 -13.34 10.09 6.69
N GLY A 30 -12.99 10.20 7.97
CA GLY A 30 -13.58 9.38 9.04
C GLY A 30 -13.20 7.90 8.95
N GLY A 31 -12.10 7.58 8.26
CA GLY A 31 -11.60 6.23 8.10
C GLY A 31 -11.48 5.51 9.43
N GLY A 32 -12.06 4.31 9.49
CA GLY A 32 -12.12 3.50 10.71
C GLY A 32 -10.72 3.12 11.22
N ARG A 33 -10.68 2.70 12.50
CA ARG A 33 -9.51 2.27 13.29
C ARG A 33 -8.61 1.19 12.64
N LEU A 34 -8.99 0.69 11.45
CA LEU A 34 -8.42 -0.42 10.71
C LEU A 34 -7.44 -0.02 9.59
N ALA A 35 -7.42 1.24 9.14
CA ALA A 35 -6.49 1.66 8.08
C ALA A 35 -5.17 2.14 8.72
N LEU A 36 -4.25 1.19 8.95
CA LEU A 36 -2.99 1.46 9.62
C LEU A 36 -1.99 2.11 8.66
N LEU A 37 -1.10 2.96 9.18
CA LEU A 37 -0.02 3.55 8.40
C LEU A 37 0.84 2.48 7.66
N PRO A 38 1.15 1.31 8.25
CA PRO A 38 1.75 0.19 7.53
C PRO A 38 1.02 -0.25 6.25
N ASP A 39 -0.32 -0.34 6.25
CA ASP A 39 -1.08 -0.77 5.06
C ASP A 39 -0.97 0.26 3.94
N PHE A 40 -1.00 1.54 4.30
CA PHE A 40 -0.71 2.61 3.35
C PHE A 40 0.71 2.55 2.82
N TYR A 41 1.68 2.14 3.64
CA TYR A 41 3.05 1.96 3.19
C TYR A 41 3.18 0.82 2.17
N ILE A 42 2.51 -0.31 2.40
CA ILE A 42 2.50 -1.44 1.45
C ILE A 42 1.96 -0.99 0.09
N GLY A 43 0.80 -0.32 0.07
CA GLY A 43 0.20 0.19 -1.17
C GLY A 43 1.05 1.28 -1.83
N ALA A 44 1.62 2.18 -1.03
CA ALA A 44 2.49 3.24 -1.53
C ALA A 44 3.78 2.69 -2.13
N TYR A 45 4.39 1.71 -1.48
CA TYR A 45 5.57 1.03 -1.99
C TYR A 45 5.29 0.40 -3.34
N ALA A 46 4.21 -0.40 -3.45
CA ALA A 46 3.82 -1.02 -4.71
C ALA A 46 3.55 0.02 -5.81
N ALA A 47 2.86 1.12 -5.47
CA ALA A 47 2.56 2.20 -6.41
C ALA A 47 3.79 2.98 -6.88
N VAL A 48 4.77 3.20 -5.98
CA VAL A 48 6.02 3.89 -6.30
C VAL A 48 6.94 3.00 -7.14
N GLN A 49 7.02 1.70 -6.83
CA GLN A 49 7.82 0.74 -7.58
C GLN A 49 7.15 0.28 -8.88
N GLY A 50 5.87 0.57 -9.08
CA GLY A 50 5.12 0.16 -10.26
C GLY A 50 4.90 -1.35 -10.34
N ILE A 51 4.72 -2.02 -9.19
CA ILE A 51 4.50 -3.47 -9.11
C ILE A 51 3.07 -3.79 -8.67
N PRO A 52 2.49 -4.90 -9.14
CA PRO A 52 1.15 -5.31 -8.73
C PRO A 52 1.11 -5.72 -7.26
N LEU A 53 0.01 -5.41 -6.58
CA LEU A 53 -0.23 -5.79 -5.19
C LEU A 53 -1.30 -6.87 -5.10
N LEU A 54 -0.92 -8.05 -4.58
CA LEU A 54 -1.86 -9.09 -4.19
C LEU A 54 -2.52 -8.72 -2.86
N THR A 55 -3.85 -8.60 -2.84
CA THR A 55 -4.58 -8.22 -1.62
C THR A 55 -5.99 -8.78 -1.60
N ARG A 56 -6.48 -9.12 -0.40
CA ARG A 56 -7.89 -9.46 -0.17
C ARG A 56 -8.77 -8.21 0.02
N ASP A 57 -8.17 -7.05 0.21
CA ASP A 57 -8.89 -5.79 0.48
C ASP A 57 -8.79 -4.83 -0.72
N ALA A 58 -9.21 -5.30 -1.89
CA ALA A 58 -9.10 -4.53 -3.12
C ALA A 58 -9.85 -3.19 -3.07
N GLY A 59 -11.01 -3.14 -2.39
CA GLY A 59 -11.81 -1.93 -2.25
C GLY A 59 -11.04 -0.79 -1.57
N ARG A 60 -10.37 -1.09 -0.45
CA ARG A 60 -9.53 -0.12 0.25
C ARG A 60 -8.37 0.35 -0.61
N TYR A 61 -7.62 -0.56 -1.22
CA TYR A 61 -6.47 -0.17 -2.03
C TYR A 61 -6.87 0.64 -3.28
N ARG A 62 -7.99 0.30 -3.95
CA ARG A 62 -8.51 1.11 -5.08
C ARG A 62 -8.87 2.53 -4.69
N THR A 63 -9.37 2.73 -3.47
CA THR A 63 -9.79 4.06 -2.97
C THR A 63 -8.59 5.00 -2.83
N TYR A 64 -7.47 4.50 -2.33
CA TYR A 64 -6.29 5.34 -2.03
C TYR A 64 -5.19 5.28 -3.09
N PHE A 65 -5.14 4.21 -3.88
CA PHE A 65 -4.16 3.97 -4.93
C PHE A 65 -4.87 3.58 -6.25
N PRO A 66 -5.65 4.48 -6.86
CA PRO A 66 -6.50 4.15 -8.02
C PRO A 66 -5.73 3.72 -9.27
N LYS A 67 -4.42 4.01 -9.35
CA LYS A 67 -3.55 3.61 -10.45
C LYS A 67 -2.73 2.34 -10.15
N LEU A 68 -2.82 1.81 -8.93
CA LEU A 68 -2.10 0.60 -8.54
C LEU A 68 -2.80 -0.62 -9.13
N GLU A 69 -2.03 -1.47 -9.80
CA GLU A 69 -2.51 -2.77 -10.26
C GLU A 69 -2.73 -3.67 -9.04
N LEU A 70 -3.93 -4.23 -8.94
CA LEU A 70 -4.32 -5.12 -7.84
C LEU A 70 -4.67 -6.49 -8.36
N VAL A 71 -4.10 -7.51 -7.73
CA VAL A 71 -4.52 -8.90 -7.89
C VAL A 71 -5.35 -9.24 -6.65
N ALA A 72 -6.60 -9.64 -6.82
CA ALA A 72 -7.47 -10.00 -5.71
C ALA A 72 -8.10 -11.38 -5.96
N PRO A 73 -7.96 -12.33 -5.02
CA PRO A 73 -8.60 -13.64 -5.09
C PRO A 73 -10.10 -13.57 -4.72
#